data_AF-A0A6N8TZA2-F1
#
_entry.id   AF-A0A6N8TZA2-F1
#
_cell.length_a   1.000
_cell.length_b   1.000
_cell.length_c   1.000
_cell.angle_alpha   90.00
_cell.angle_beta   90.00
_cell.angle_gamma   90.00
#
_symmetry.space_group_name_H-M   'P 1'
#
loop_
_entity.id
_entity.type
_entity.pdbx_description
1 polymer ?
#
loop_
_entity_poly.entity_id
_entity_poly.type
_entity_poly.pdbx_seq_one_letter_code
_entity_poly.pdbx_strand_id
1 'polypeptide(L)'
;MKSLKRFYKRSTKRVNKVDELIKEVNKFRDERNWRQYHNAKDLSLSLSLEASELLENFQWITAEEGIEKNRHNIEEELADVFIYGMMLADDMDIDMEKAILRKLEKNKEKYPK
;
A
#
# COMPACT_ATOMS: atom_id res chain seq x y z
N MET A 1 -36.13 14.26 -2.19
CA MET A 1 -34.89 13.45 -2.04
C MET A 1 -33.81 14.32 -1.43
N LYS A 2 -33.43 14.06 -0.17
CA LYS A 2 -32.42 14.85 0.56
C LYS A 2 -31.03 14.55 -0.02
N SER A 3 -30.43 15.55 -0.65
CA SER A 3 -29.04 15.53 -1.13
C SER A 3 -28.09 15.39 0.06
N LEU A 4 -27.71 14.15 0.35
CA LEU A 4 -26.65 13.76 1.31
C LEU A 4 -25.26 14.08 0.74
N LYS A 5 -25.02 15.32 0.33
CA LYS A 5 -23.65 15.86 0.25
C LYS A 5 -23.20 16.14 1.68
N ARG A 6 -22.86 15.07 2.40
CA ARG A 6 -22.19 15.17 3.69
C ARG A 6 -20.89 15.93 3.47
N PHE A 7 -20.87 17.11 4.08
CA PHE A 7 -19.67 17.82 4.50
C PHE A 7 -18.66 16.85 5.11
N TYR A 8 -17.72 16.35 4.31
CA TYR A 8 -16.41 16.01 4.84
C TYR A 8 -15.68 17.34 4.96
N LYS A 9 -15.80 17.92 6.15
CA LYS A 9 -14.89 18.95 6.64
C LYS A 9 -13.50 18.32 6.49
N ARG A 10 -12.74 18.71 5.46
CA ARG A 10 -11.32 18.38 5.33
C ARG A 10 -10.65 18.97 6.56
N SER A 11 -10.59 18.18 7.63
CA SER A 11 -9.64 18.39 8.72
C SER A 11 -8.30 18.60 8.04
N THR A 12 -7.61 19.68 8.38
CA THR A 12 -6.26 19.96 7.88
C THR A 12 -5.38 18.79 8.28
N LYS A 13 -5.33 17.78 7.41
CA LYS A 13 -4.58 16.55 7.58
C LYS A 13 -3.12 16.98 7.66
N ARG A 14 -2.48 16.76 8.80
CA ARG A 14 -1.03 16.90 8.92
C ARG A 14 -0.44 15.98 7.84
N VAL A 15 0.24 16.55 6.86
CA VAL A 15 0.89 15.77 5.80
C VAL A 15 2.06 15.04 6.45
N ASN A 16 1.99 13.71 6.46
CA ASN A 16 3.09 12.85 6.91
C ASN A 16 3.86 12.32 5.68
N LYS A 17 4.98 11.62 5.92
CA LYS A 17 5.81 11.08 4.84
C LYS A 17 5.08 10.04 3.97
N VAL A 18 4.14 9.30 4.54
CA VAL A 18 3.33 8.31 3.81
C VAL A 18 2.37 9.01 2.83
N ASP A 19 1.72 10.09 3.28
CA ASP A 19 0.86 10.91 2.43
C ASP A 19 1.64 11.58 1.28
N GLU A 20 2.92 11.92 1.48
CA GLU A 20 3.81 12.40 0.41
C GLU A 20 4.09 11.31 -0.64
N LEU A 21 4.43 10.10 -0.20
CA LEU A 21 4.66 8.98 -1.12
C LEU A 21 3.40 8.61 -1.91
N ILE A 22 2.25 8.56 -1.24
CA ILE A 22 0.95 8.32 -1.89
C ILE A 22 0.71 9.36 -2.99
N LYS A 23 1.06 10.64 -2.78
CA LYS A 23 0.92 11.68 -3.82
C LYS A 23 1.80 11.42 -5.02
N GLU A 24 3.07 11.07 -4.84
CA GLU A 24 3.98 10.80 -5.95
C GLU A 24 3.55 9.56 -6.75
N VAL A 25 3.14 8.48 -6.06
CA VAL A 25 2.59 7.27 -6.69
C VAL A 25 1.35 7.60 -7.53
N ASN A 26 0.43 8.39 -6.97
CA ASN A 26 -0.79 8.77 -7.67
C ASN A 26 -0.53 9.71 -8.85
N LYS A 27 0.42 10.64 -8.70
CA LYS A 27 0.86 11.49 -9.81
C LYS A 27 1.38 10.64 -10.97
N PHE A 28 2.26 9.67 -10.70
CA PHE A 28 2.76 8.75 -11.72
C PHE A 28 1.64 7.97 -12.43
N ARG A 29 0.66 7.46 -11.66
CA ARG A 29 -0.53 6.77 -12.17
C ARG A 29 -1.39 7.67 -13.07
N ASP A 30 -1.63 8.90 -12.63
CA ASP A 30 -2.55 9.83 -13.27
C ASP A 30 -1.95 10.44 -14.53
N GLU A 31 -0.64 10.69 -14.56
CA GLU A 31 0.11 11.12 -15.76
C GLU A 31 -0.01 10.11 -16.92
N ARG A 32 -0.25 8.83 -16.60
CA ARG A 32 -0.46 7.76 -17.58
C ARG A 32 -1.92 7.46 -17.86
N ASN A 33 -2.84 8.21 -17.25
CA ASN A 33 -4.27 7.99 -17.33
C ASN A 33 -4.68 6.56 -16.92
N TRP A 34 -3.93 5.95 -15.98
CA TRP A 34 -4.15 4.56 -15.57
C TRP A 34 -5.25 4.39 -14.53
N ARG A 35 -5.66 5.48 -13.86
CA ARG A 35 -6.69 5.43 -12.82
C ARG A 35 -8.00 4.78 -13.29
N GLN A 36 -8.34 4.88 -14.57
CA GLN A 36 -9.53 4.22 -15.15
C GLN A 36 -9.49 2.68 -15.10
N TYR A 37 -8.31 2.07 -14.98
CA TYR A 37 -8.11 0.62 -14.88
C TYR A 37 -7.95 0.14 -13.43
N HIS A 38 -7.88 1.06 -12.46
CA HIS A 38 -7.53 0.76 -11.08
C HIS A 38 -8.74 0.97 -10.16
N ASN A 39 -9.63 -0.02 -10.09
CA ASN A 39 -10.61 -0.10 -9.01
C ASN A 39 -10.06 -0.90 -7.82
N ALA A 40 -10.77 -0.90 -6.68
CA ALA A 40 -10.32 -1.56 -5.47
C ALA A 40 -10.04 -3.07 -5.64
N LYS A 41 -10.83 -3.77 -6.47
CA LYS A 41 -10.65 -5.19 -6.76
C LYS A 41 -9.37 -5.40 -7.59
N ASP A 42 -9.20 -4.62 -8.65
CA ASP A 42 -8.04 -4.77 -9.55
C ASP A 42 -6.72 -4.38 -8.85
N LEU A 43 -6.71 -3.31 -8.04
CA LEU A 43 -5.55 -2.95 -7.21
C LEU A 43 -5.22 -4.01 -6.15
N SER A 44 -6.25 -4.64 -5.55
CA SER A 44 -6.03 -5.75 -4.60
C SER A 44 -5.45 -6.98 -5.30
N LEU A 45 -5.85 -7.24 -6.55
CA LEU A 45 -5.29 -8.29 -7.37
C LEU A 45 -3.82 -8.01 -7.69
N SER A 46 -3.48 -6.81 -8.19
CA SER A 46 -2.09 -6.43 -8.44
C SER A 46 -1.23 -6.57 -7.19
N LEU A 47 -1.66 -6.05 -6.04
CA LEU A 47 -0.95 -6.23 -4.77
C LEU A 47 -0.66 -7.71 -4.46
N SER A 48 -1.63 -8.60 -4.70
CA SER A 48 -1.44 -10.04 -4.48
C SER A 48 -0.46 -10.68 -5.47
N LEU A 49 -0.39 -10.17 -6.70
CA LEU A 49 0.58 -10.63 -7.70
C LEU A 49 1.99 -10.22 -7.28
N GLU A 50 2.23 -8.96 -6.94
CA GLU A 50 3.57 -8.51 -6.50
C GLU A 50 4.01 -9.18 -5.21
N ALA A 51 3.08 -9.48 -4.30
CA ALA A 51 3.39 -10.26 -3.10
C ALA A 51 3.81 -11.71 -3.43
N SER A 52 3.33 -12.24 -4.56
CA SER A 52 3.75 -13.54 -5.08
C SER A 52 5.11 -13.45 -5.76
N GLU A 53 5.38 -12.40 -6.55
CA GLU A 53 6.70 -12.14 -7.16
C GLU A 53 7.77 -11.94 -6.07
N LEU A 54 7.44 -11.23 -4.99
CA LEU A 54 8.31 -11.13 -3.81
C LEU A 54 8.64 -12.51 -3.22
N LEU A 55 7.66 -13.42 -3.15
CA LEU A 55 7.85 -14.78 -2.63
C LEU A 55 8.74 -15.64 -3.55
N GLU A 56 8.69 -15.43 -4.86
CA GLU A 56 9.48 -16.20 -5.84
C GLU A 56 10.99 -16.05 -5.61
N ASN A 57 11.43 -14.93 -5.04
CA ASN A 57 12.84 -14.71 -4.63
C ASN A 57 13.38 -15.73 -3.62
N PHE A 58 12.51 -16.52 -3.00
CA PHE A 58 12.85 -17.55 -2.02
C PHE A 58 12.45 -18.96 -2.47
N GLN A 59 11.96 -19.11 -3.70
CA GLN A 59 11.46 -20.39 -4.18
C GLN A 59 12.62 -21.37 -4.38
N TRP A 60 12.52 -22.56 -3.78
CA TRP A 60 13.49 -23.67 -3.91
C TRP A 60 14.88 -23.43 -3.32
N ILE A 61 15.08 -22.35 -2.56
CA ILE A 61 16.35 -21.99 -1.92
C ILE A 61 16.13 -21.63 -0.46
N THR A 62 17.20 -21.52 0.34
CA THR A 62 17.05 -21.02 1.72
C THR A 62 16.80 -19.50 1.74
N ALA A 63 16.30 -18.99 2.86
CA ALA A 63 16.06 -17.57 3.02
C ALA A 63 17.37 -16.75 2.89
N GLU A 64 18.47 -17.26 3.44
CA GLU A 64 19.79 -16.62 3.39
C GLU A 64 20.30 -16.53 1.95
N GLU A 65 20.19 -17.62 1.20
CA GLU A 65 20.58 -17.64 -0.22
C GLU A 65 19.72 -16.69 -1.06
N GLY A 66 18.41 -16.63 -0.79
CA GLY A 66 17.50 -15.70 -1.48
C GLY A 66 17.84 -14.24 -1.21
N ILE A 67 18.12 -13.88 0.05
CA ILE A 67 18.55 -12.53 0.42
C ILE A 67 19.87 -12.16 -0.28
N GLU A 68 20.83 -13.09 -0.35
CA GLU A 68 22.13 -12.83 -0.96
C GLU A 68 22.04 -12.67 -2.49
N LYS A 69 21.35 -13.60 -3.16
CA LYS A 69 21.27 -13.66 -4.63
C LYS A 69 20.29 -12.64 -5.22
N ASN A 70 19.18 -12.38 -4.53
CA ASN A 70 18.02 -11.68 -5.10
C ASN A 70 17.75 -10.34 -4.41
N ARG A 71 18.73 -9.76 -3.70
CA ARG A 71 18.54 -8.56 -2.86
C ARG A 71 17.84 -7.41 -3.58
N HIS A 72 18.26 -7.12 -4.81
CA HIS A 72 17.68 -6.03 -5.60
C HIS A 72 16.24 -6.33 -6.00
N ASN A 73 15.96 -7.54 -6.48
CA ASN A 73 14.61 -7.92 -6.87
C ASN A 73 13.65 -7.88 -5.67
N ILE A 74 14.08 -8.38 -4.50
CA ILE A 74 13.33 -8.27 -3.25
C ILE A 74 12.94 -6.82 -2.92
N GLU A 75 13.83 -5.86 -3.18
CA GLU A 75 13.56 -4.44 -2.95
C GLU A 75 12.49 -3.91 -3.90
N GLU A 76 12.60 -4.22 -5.20
CA GLU A 76 11.63 -3.81 -6.22
C GLU A 76 10.25 -4.43 -5.95
N GLU A 77 10.15 -5.74 -5.75
CA GLU A 77 8.85 -6.41 -5.53
C GLU A 77 8.17 -5.92 -4.23
N LEU A 78 8.97 -5.69 -3.18
CA LEU A 78 8.44 -5.13 -1.95
C LEU A 78 7.94 -3.70 -2.15
N ALA A 79 8.64 -2.89 -2.96
CA ALA A 79 8.19 -1.56 -3.32
C ALA A 79 6.87 -1.63 -4.10
N ASP A 80 6.73 -2.55 -5.05
CA ASP A 80 5.52 -2.70 -5.86
C ASP A 80 4.30 -3.10 -5.01
N VAL A 81 4.47 -4.02 -4.04
CA VAL A 81 3.44 -4.32 -3.03
C VAL A 81 2.95 -3.05 -2.32
N PHE A 82 3.89 -2.19 -1.89
CA PHE A 82 3.53 -0.95 -1.22
C PHE A 82 2.90 0.08 -2.16
N ILE A 83 3.35 0.17 -3.41
CA ILE A 83 2.80 1.08 -4.43
C ILE A 83 1.32 0.77 -4.67
N TYR A 84 0.97 -0.50 -4.93
CA TYR A 84 -0.43 -0.87 -5.11
C TYR A 84 -1.26 -0.68 -3.84
N GLY A 85 -0.68 -0.97 -2.67
CA GLY A 85 -1.32 -0.69 -1.38
C GLY A 85 -1.59 0.80 -1.15
N MET A 86 -0.68 1.68 -1.57
CA MET A 86 -0.81 3.14 -1.50
C MET A 86 -1.88 3.67 -2.45
N MET A 87 -1.92 3.17 -3.69
CA MET A 87 -3.00 3.50 -4.64
C MET A 87 -4.36 3.09 -4.08
N LEU A 88 -4.46 1.88 -3.53
CA LEU A 88 -5.70 1.35 -2.94
C LEU A 88 -6.14 2.18 -1.73
N ALA A 89 -5.19 2.58 -0.87
CA ALA A 89 -5.48 3.42 0.28
C ALA A 89 -6.03 4.80 -0.12
N ASP A 90 -5.46 5.43 -1.16
CA ASP A 90 -5.95 6.70 -1.70
C ASP A 90 -7.39 6.57 -2.23
N ASP A 91 -7.64 5.55 -3.06
CA ASP A 91 -8.97 5.32 -3.66
C ASP A 91 -10.05 4.99 -2.62
N MET A 92 -9.66 4.48 -1.46
CA MET A 92 -10.55 4.15 -0.34
C MET A 92 -10.61 5.20 0.79
N ASP A 93 -9.93 6.35 0.64
CA ASP A 93 -9.79 7.39 1.67
C ASP A 93 -9.24 6.85 3.02
N ILE A 94 -8.26 5.94 2.95
CA ILE A 94 -7.62 5.32 4.10
C ILE A 94 -6.36 6.12 4.50
N ASP A 95 -6.37 6.65 5.72
CA ASP A 95 -5.16 7.18 6.37
C ASP A 95 -4.28 6.03 6.85
N MET A 96 -3.28 5.68 6.04
CA MET A 96 -2.40 4.52 6.28
C MET A 96 -1.54 4.66 7.53
N GLU A 97 -1.01 5.84 7.82
CA GLU A 97 -0.25 6.08 9.07
C GLU A 97 -1.13 5.74 10.28
N LYS A 98 -2.33 6.31 10.35
CA LYS A 98 -3.26 6.01 11.45
C LYS A 98 -3.72 4.56 11.45
N ALA A 99 -3.93 3.95 10.28
CA ALA A 99 -4.34 2.54 10.18
C ALA A 99 -3.28 1.60 10.76
N ILE A 100 -2.01 1.81 10.40
CA ILE A 100 -0.87 1.05 10.90
C ILE A 100 -0.71 1.25 12.41
N LEU A 101 -0.70 2.49 12.90
CA LEU A 101 -0.57 2.78 14.33
C LEU A 101 -1.68 2.12 15.15
N ARG A 102 -2.94 2.20 14.71
CA ARG A 102 -4.06 1.50 15.38
C ARG A 102 -3.89 -0.02 15.36
N LYS A 103 -3.37 -0.59 14.27
CA LYS A 103 -3.14 -2.04 14.19
C LYS A 103 -2.01 -2.49 15.11
N LEU A 104 -0.96 -1.69 15.25
CA LEU A 104 0.14 -1.96 16.17
C LEU A 104 -0.32 -1.96 17.63
N GLU A 105 -1.14 -0.98 18.06
CA GLU A 105 -1.70 -0.99 19.42
C GLU A 105 -2.54 -2.25 19.68
N LYS A 106 -3.43 -2.62 18.73
CA LYS A 106 -4.18 -3.88 18.83
C LYS A 106 -3.28 -5.11 18.90
N ASN A 107 -2.18 -5.13 18.17
CA ASN A 107 -1.22 -6.24 18.20
C ASN A 107 -0.49 -6.32 19.54
N LYS A 108 -0.15 -5.17 20.17
CA LYS A 108 0.46 -5.13 21.52
C LYS A 108 -0.49 -5.69 22.59
N GLU A 109 -1.77 -5.38 22.49
CA GLU A 109 -2.80 -5.93 23.38
C GLU A 109 -2.96 -7.44 23.18
N LYS A 110 -2.94 -7.91 21.92
CA LYS A 110 -3.08 -9.33 21.58
C LYS A 110 -1.85 -10.16 21.95
N TYR A 111 -0.66 -9.59 21.86
CA TYR A 111 0.62 -10.23 22.11
C TYR A 111 1.44 -9.40 23.11
N PRO A 112 1.11 -9.46 24.42
CA PRO A 112 1.84 -8.74 25.45
C PRO A 112 3.26 -9.29 25.62
N LYS A 113 4.15 -8.47 26.19
CA LYS A 113 5.54 -8.86 26.51
C LYS A 113 5.62 -9.89 27.62
#